data_AF-A0A561ECG6-F1
#
_entry.id   AF-A0A561ECG6-F1
#
_cell.length_a   1.000
_cell.length_b   1.000
_cell.length_c   1.000
_cell.angle_alpha   90.00
_cell.angle_beta   90.00
_cell.angle_gamma   90.00
#
_symmetry.space_group_name_H-M   'P 1'
#
loop_
_entity.id
_entity.type
_entity.pdbx_description
1 polymer ?
#
loop_
_entity_poly.entity_id
_entity_poly.type
_entity_poly.pdbx_seq_one_letter_code
_entity_poly.pdbx_strand_id
1 'polypeptide(L)'
;MQHDPEASASPDRGEAESFDQHYVFDYTPVDELAAGQRWSTWGQCQPLSRGPQPWPDWVVTDDAAVDTELGVLKTGKEADVFIVERAAPFDDRTARMAAKRYRDSDHRTFHHNAAYLEGRRMPRKGGREARALAKGSSHGRAVAAGMWAWAEWERLVQLHRAGLPVPYPVQIDGTEILMELVCDPDGQPAPRLSATRPGPDLLDSLWQQLTDTLTGLAACGYAHGDLSAYNLLVAGERLVIIDLPQAVDLVANPRGMEFLHRDCRNVAGWFAARGHRGDAEELFAHAVAAAF
;
A
#
# COMPACT_ATOMS: atom_id res chain seq x y z
N MET A 1 7.64 81.01 27.15
CA MET A 1 6.93 79.81 27.63
C MET A 1 6.08 79.32 26.48
N GLN A 2 6.46 78.17 25.91
CA GLN A 2 5.66 77.24 25.07
C GLN A 2 5.05 77.79 23.76
N HIS A 3 5.63 77.45 22.61
CA HIS A 3 5.36 76.27 21.76
C HIS A 3 4.29 76.54 20.68
N ASP A 4 4.76 76.75 19.45
CA ASP A 4 4.12 76.54 18.14
C ASP A 4 3.86 75.02 17.89
N PRO A 5 3.26 74.54 16.77
CA PRO A 5 2.30 75.12 15.80
C PRO A 5 1.24 74.05 15.31
N GLU A 6 0.65 74.30 14.13
CA GLU A 6 0.16 73.32 13.11
C GLU A 6 -1.35 73.09 12.92
N ALA A 7 -1.84 73.74 11.85
CA ALA A 7 -3.06 73.41 11.12
C ALA A 7 -2.86 72.11 10.31
N SER A 8 -3.73 71.12 10.51
CA SER A 8 -3.80 69.93 9.67
C SER A 8 -4.75 70.15 8.50
N ALA A 9 -4.19 70.43 7.32
CA ALA A 9 -4.89 70.28 6.06
C ALA A 9 -4.99 68.79 5.73
N SER A 10 -6.21 68.31 5.50
CA SER A 10 -6.50 66.93 5.10
C SER A 10 -5.86 66.61 3.74
N PRO A 11 -5.19 65.45 3.57
CA PRO A 11 -4.77 65.03 2.25
C PRO A 11 -5.98 64.48 1.48
N ASP A 12 -6.11 65.03 0.28
CA ASP A 12 -6.89 64.61 -0.87
C ASP A 12 -7.05 63.08 -0.95
N ARG A 13 -8.30 62.60 -0.91
CA ARG A 13 -8.62 61.19 -1.19
C ARG A 13 -8.66 61.02 -2.70
N GLY A 14 -7.47 60.86 -3.27
CA GLY A 14 -7.27 60.43 -4.65
C GLY A 14 -7.97 59.09 -4.91
N GLU A 15 -8.80 59.10 -5.94
CA GLU A 15 -9.27 58.02 -6.81
C GLU A 15 -8.87 56.59 -6.39
N ALA A 16 -9.89 55.81 -5.99
CA ALA A 16 -9.76 54.36 -5.89
C ALA A 16 -9.46 53.79 -7.28
N GLU A 17 -8.23 53.33 -7.49
CA GLU A 17 -7.84 52.57 -8.68
C GLU A 17 -8.80 51.39 -8.85
N SER A 18 -9.64 51.47 -9.88
CA SER A 18 -10.49 50.36 -10.32
C SER A 18 -9.59 49.27 -10.87
N PHE A 19 -9.25 48.27 -10.06
CA PHE A 19 -8.53 47.09 -10.52
C PHE A 19 -9.25 46.46 -11.72
N ASP A 20 -8.49 46.15 -12.78
CA ASP A 20 -9.01 45.46 -13.96
C ASP A 20 -9.49 44.06 -13.54
N GLN A 21 -10.80 43.83 -13.63
CA GLN A 21 -11.45 42.58 -13.23
C GLN A 21 -10.92 41.36 -14.02
N HIS A 22 -10.22 41.58 -15.15
CA HIS A 22 -9.53 40.52 -15.88
C HIS A 22 -8.36 39.88 -15.12
N TYR A 23 -7.80 40.56 -14.12
CA TYR A 23 -6.66 40.09 -13.31
C TYR A 23 -7.03 39.90 -11.84
N VAL A 24 -8.33 39.95 -11.50
CA VAL A 24 -8.83 39.63 -10.17
C VAL A 24 -9.15 38.14 -10.15
N PHE A 25 -8.33 37.37 -9.45
CA PHE A 25 -8.59 35.97 -9.16
C PHE A 25 -9.20 35.86 -7.77
N ASP A 26 -10.28 35.10 -7.65
CA ASP A 26 -10.81 34.71 -6.34
C ASP A 26 -9.80 33.75 -5.68
N TYR A 27 -8.88 34.30 -4.90
CA TYR A 27 -7.99 33.52 -4.05
C TYR A 27 -8.79 33.07 -2.82
N THR A 28 -9.25 31.83 -2.85
CA THR A 28 -9.67 31.14 -1.63
C THR A 28 -8.45 30.41 -1.07
N PRO A 29 -7.84 30.88 0.02
CA PRO A 29 -6.79 30.11 0.67
C PRO A 29 -7.39 28.78 1.14
N VAL A 30 -6.96 27.67 0.54
CA VAL A 30 -7.28 26.31 1.01
C VAL A 30 -6.32 25.96 2.15
N ASP A 31 -6.11 26.86 3.10
CA ASP A 31 -5.12 26.65 4.16
C ASP A 31 -5.67 25.78 5.30
N GLU A 32 -7.00 25.73 5.45
CA GLU A 32 -7.67 24.92 6.47
C GLU A 32 -8.36 23.70 5.84
N LEU A 33 -7.63 22.59 5.82
CA LEU A 33 -8.17 21.27 5.49
C LEU A 33 -9.12 20.79 6.58
N ALA A 34 -10.17 20.07 6.20
CA ALA A 34 -11.12 19.50 7.16
C ALA A 34 -10.47 18.39 8.02
N ALA A 35 -11.13 18.02 9.11
CA ALA A 35 -10.67 16.90 9.93
C ALA A 35 -10.54 15.61 9.11
N GLY A 36 -9.40 14.93 9.21
CA GLY A 36 -9.09 13.72 8.44
C GLY A 36 -8.58 13.98 7.02
N GLN A 37 -8.33 15.24 6.65
CA GLN A 37 -7.73 15.61 5.38
C GLN A 37 -6.25 16.00 5.53
N ARG A 38 -5.47 15.74 4.49
CA ARG A 38 -4.09 16.19 4.34
C ARG A 38 -3.82 16.48 2.87
N TRP A 39 -2.84 17.35 2.58
CA TRP A 39 -2.29 17.45 1.24
C TRP A 39 -1.69 16.11 0.81
N SER A 40 -1.93 15.73 -0.44
CA SER A 40 -1.32 14.56 -1.07
C SER A 40 0.20 14.66 -1.00
N THR A 41 0.85 13.58 -0.59
CA THR A 41 2.32 13.51 -0.55
C THR A 41 2.93 13.12 -1.90
N TRP A 42 2.12 12.90 -2.93
CA TRP A 42 2.56 12.43 -4.25
C TRP A 42 3.69 13.27 -4.85
N GLY A 43 3.51 14.60 -4.89
CA GLY A 43 4.50 15.55 -5.43
C GLY A 43 5.82 15.56 -4.64
N GLN A 44 5.76 15.22 -3.35
CA GLN A 44 6.89 15.22 -2.42
C GLN A 44 7.66 13.89 -2.42
N CYS A 45 7.01 12.79 -2.80
CA CYS A 45 7.63 11.48 -2.91
C CYS A 45 8.73 11.48 -3.98
N GLN A 46 9.86 10.84 -3.65
CA GLN A 46 10.92 10.58 -4.63
C GLN A 46 10.40 9.71 -5.79
N PRO A 47 10.96 9.81 -7.01
CA PRO A 47 10.49 9.03 -8.15
C PRO A 47 10.41 7.51 -7.93
N LEU A 48 11.35 6.93 -7.16
CA LEU A 48 11.35 5.49 -6.83
C LEU A 48 10.32 5.09 -5.76
N SER A 49 9.74 6.09 -5.09
CA SER A 49 8.65 5.93 -4.14
C SER A 49 7.27 6.06 -4.78
N ARG A 50 7.21 6.19 -6.12
CA ARG A 50 5.97 6.20 -6.90
C ARG A 50 5.82 4.90 -7.67
N GLY A 51 4.57 4.53 -7.93
CA GLY A 51 4.20 3.30 -8.61
C GLY A 51 4.85 3.16 -10.00
N PRO A 52 4.98 1.91 -10.49
CA PRO A 52 5.57 1.63 -11.79
C PRO A 52 4.73 2.25 -12.93
N GLN A 53 5.41 2.84 -13.92
CA GLN A 53 4.76 3.39 -15.11
C GLN A 53 4.43 2.30 -16.15
N PRO A 54 3.44 2.52 -17.03
CA PRO A 54 2.51 3.66 -17.04
C PRO A 54 1.58 3.64 -15.82
N TRP A 55 1.27 4.82 -15.28
CA TRP A 55 0.35 4.92 -14.15
C TRP A 55 -1.08 4.66 -14.63
N PRO A 56 -1.89 3.91 -13.87
CA PRO A 56 -3.31 3.76 -14.17
C PRO A 56 -4.03 5.10 -14.21
N ASP A 57 -5.01 5.24 -15.11
CA ASP A 57 -5.75 6.50 -15.32
C ASP A 57 -6.48 7.00 -14.07
N TRP A 58 -6.81 6.09 -13.14
CA TRP A 58 -7.46 6.42 -11.88
C TRP A 58 -6.51 7.06 -10.85
N VAL A 59 -5.18 7.00 -11.05
CA VAL A 59 -4.23 7.58 -10.11
C VAL A 59 -4.19 9.10 -10.27
N VAL A 60 -4.65 9.82 -9.25
CA VAL A 60 -4.55 11.28 -9.19
C VAL A 60 -3.13 11.69 -8.78
N THR A 61 -2.47 12.46 -9.65
CA THR A 61 -1.05 12.86 -9.52
C THR A 61 -0.85 14.35 -9.28
N ASP A 62 -1.94 15.10 -9.15
CA ASP A 62 -1.93 16.55 -8.96
C ASP A 62 -1.23 16.95 -7.65
N ASP A 63 -0.32 17.91 -7.71
CA ASP A 63 0.46 18.37 -6.53
C ASP A 63 -0.44 19.03 -5.48
N ALA A 64 -1.58 19.58 -5.89
CA ALA A 64 -2.59 20.17 -5.01
C ALA A 64 -3.73 19.19 -4.68
N ALA A 65 -3.58 17.88 -4.94
CA ALA A 65 -4.58 16.90 -4.53
C ALA A 65 -4.69 16.80 -3.00
N VAL A 66 -5.87 16.49 -2.50
CA VAL A 66 -6.15 16.31 -1.07
C VAL A 66 -6.49 14.85 -0.81
N ASP A 67 -5.78 14.23 0.14
CA ASP A 67 -6.08 12.92 0.67
C ASP A 67 -7.06 13.07 1.85
N THR A 68 -8.24 12.45 1.75
CA THR A 68 -9.27 12.39 2.79
C THR A 68 -9.38 10.97 3.34
N GLU A 69 -9.23 10.78 4.65
CA GLU A 69 -9.42 9.48 5.30
C GLU A 69 -10.91 9.17 5.45
N LEU A 70 -11.38 8.12 4.76
CA LEU A 70 -12.79 7.70 4.77
C LEU A 70 -13.11 6.72 5.91
N GLY A 71 -12.10 6.05 6.47
CA GLY A 71 -12.26 5.17 7.62
C GLY A 71 -11.29 3.99 7.65
N VAL A 72 -11.42 3.16 8.67
CA VAL A 72 -10.58 1.97 8.88
C VAL A 72 -11.12 0.78 8.09
N LEU A 73 -10.29 0.19 7.24
CA LEU A 73 -10.60 -1.07 6.54
C LEU A 73 -10.23 -2.30 7.40
N LYS A 74 -9.08 -2.27 8.05
CA LYS A 74 -8.58 -3.38 8.89
C LYS A 74 -7.63 -2.83 9.96
N THR A 75 -7.81 -3.25 11.21
CA THR A 75 -6.78 -3.07 12.24
C THR A 75 -5.93 -4.34 12.35
N GLY A 76 -4.64 -4.14 12.63
CA GLY A 76 -3.70 -5.25 12.75
C GLY A 76 -2.66 -5.01 13.83
N LYS A 77 -1.97 -6.11 14.21
CA LYS A 77 -0.89 -6.06 15.19
C LYS A 77 0.32 -5.26 14.68
N GLU A 78 0.64 -5.40 13.39
CA GLU A 78 1.83 -4.80 12.77
C GLU A 78 1.49 -3.57 11.93
N ALA A 79 0.29 -3.51 11.34
CA ALA A 79 -0.15 -2.40 10.51
C ALA A 79 -1.68 -2.27 10.56
N ASP A 80 -2.15 -1.05 10.35
CA ASP A 80 -3.55 -0.75 10.07
C ASP A 80 -3.72 -0.41 8.59
N VAL A 81 -4.90 -0.69 8.05
CA VAL A 81 -5.29 -0.35 6.69
C VAL A 81 -6.49 0.57 6.75
N PHE A 82 -6.37 1.73 6.11
CA PHE A 82 -7.42 2.74 5.99
C PHE A 82 -7.88 2.86 4.54
N ILE A 83 -9.11 3.31 4.34
CA ILE A 83 -9.57 3.77 3.03
C ILE A 83 -9.27 5.27 2.96
N VAL A 84 -8.56 5.68 1.93
CA VAL A 84 -8.24 7.09 1.64
C VAL A 84 -8.79 7.42 0.27
N GLU A 85 -9.40 8.59 0.12
CA GLU A 85 -9.76 9.17 -1.16
C GLU A 85 -8.86 10.34 -1.48
N ARG A 86 -8.19 10.31 -2.63
CA ARG A 86 -7.46 11.45 -3.17
C ARG A 86 -8.33 12.16 -4.19
N ALA A 87 -8.60 13.43 -3.97
CA ALA A 87 -9.35 14.27 -4.91
C ALA A 87 -8.44 15.35 -5.51
N ALA A 88 -8.53 15.55 -6.83
CA ALA A 88 -7.95 16.72 -7.46
C ALA A 88 -8.79 17.96 -7.11
N PRO A 89 -8.18 19.14 -6.92
CA PRO A 89 -8.90 20.34 -6.49
C PRO A 89 -9.60 21.08 -7.65
N PHE A 90 -9.17 20.84 -8.88
CA PHE A 90 -9.60 21.61 -10.06
C PHE A 90 -10.36 20.76 -11.11
N ASP A 91 -10.61 19.49 -10.81
CA ASP A 91 -11.47 18.62 -11.61
C ASP A 91 -12.12 17.53 -10.74
N ASP A 92 -13.12 16.82 -11.29
CA ASP A 92 -13.91 15.82 -10.56
C ASP A 92 -13.19 14.46 -10.40
N ARG A 93 -11.88 14.36 -10.69
CA ARG A 93 -11.15 13.09 -10.56
C ARG A 93 -10.88 12.77 -9.09
N THR A 94 -11.29 11.57 -8.70
CA THR A 94 -10.98 11.01 -7.39
C THR A 94 -10.38 9.61 -7.51
N ALA A 95 -9.57 9.24 -6.52
CA ALA A 95 -8.93 7.93 -6.42
C ALA A 95 -9.13 7.37 -5.01
N ARG A 96 -9.90 6.28 -4.90
CA ARG A 96 -10.01 5.53 -3.64
C ARG A 96 -8.88 4.51 -3.55
N MET A 97 -8.16 4.54 -2.44
CA MET A 97 -6.95 3.75 -2.20
C MET A 97 -6.98 3.10 -0.83
N ALA A 98 -6.21 2.03 -0.67
CA ALA A 98 -5.90 1.45 0.62
C ALA A 98 -4.58 2.05 1.14
N ALA A 99 -4.60 2.61 2.35
CA ALA A 99 -3.43 3.12 3.03
C ALA A 99 -2.99 2.15 4.13
N LYS A 100 -1.92 1.37 3.88
CA LYS A 100 -1.32 0.47 4.88
C LYS A 100 -0.26 1.23 5.67
N ARG A 101 -0.53 1.47 6.96
CA ARG A 101 0.36 2.19 7.89
C ARG A 101 0.95 1.23 8.91
N TYR A 102 2.27 1.09 8.94
CA TYR A 102 2.93 0.24 9.93
C TYR A 102 3.02 0.94 11.28
N ARG A 103 2.75 0.17 12.34
CA ARG A 103 2.83 0.63 13.72
C ARG A 103 4.29 0.71 14.18
N ASP A 104 4.57 1.69 15.05
CA ASP A 104 5.85 1.74 15.77
C ASP A 104 5.96 0.53 16.70
N SER A 105 7.15 -0.07 16.80
CA SER A 105 7.33 -1.48 17.15
C SER A 105 7.14 -1.88 18.62
N ASP A 106 6.29 -1.20 19.38
CA ASP A 106 6.11 -1.45 20.83
C ASP A 106 5.47 -2.82 21.15
N HIS A 107 4.85 -3.50 20.18
CA HIS A 107 4.09 -4.74 20.41
C HIS A 107 4.38 -5.89 19.44
N ARG A 108 5.62 -6.02 18.94
CA ARG A 108 6.01 -7.29 18.30
C ARG A 108 6.31 -8.30 19.40
N THR A 109 5.36 -9.20 19.66
CA THR A 109 5.70 -10.48 20.32
C THR A 109 6.60 -11.24 19.37
N PHE A 110 7.91 -11.05 19.54
CA PHE A 110 9.02 -11.69 18.86
C PHE A 110 9.08 -13.20 19.16
N HIS A 111 8.05 -13.96 18.80
CA HIS A 111 8.03 -15.40 19.08
C HIS A 111 7.94 -16.32 17.86
N HIS A 112 7.88 -15.85 16.61
CA HIS A 112 7.95 -16.74 15.43
C HIS A 112 8.87 -16.29 14.26
N ASN A 113 9.69 -15.24 14.42
CA ASN A 113 10.26 -14.51 13.27
C ASN A 113 11.68 -14.87 12.80
N ALA A 114 12.42 -15.79 13.44
CA ALA A 114 13.78 -16.09 12.97
C ALA A 114 13.78 -16.64 11.52
N ALA A 115 12.89 -17.60 11.25
CA ALA A 115 12.80 -18.24 9.93
C ALA A 115 12.33 -17.30 8.81
N TYR A 116 11.54 -16.25 9.09
CA TYR A 116 11.07 -15.29 8.06
C TYR A 116 12.08 -14.16 7.79
N LEU A 117 13.01 -13.93 8.73
CA LEU A 117 14.05 -12.91 8.62
C LEU A 117 15.32 -13.44 7.96
N GLU A 118 15.57 -14.75 8.05
CA GLU A 118 16.67 -15.43 7.37
C GLU A 118 16.54 -15.28 5.84
N GLY A 119 17.53 -14.61 5.22
CA GLY A 119 17.54 -14.29 3.79
C GLY A 119 17.21 -12.84 3.45
N ARG A 120 16.69 -12.01 4.38
CA ARG A 120 16.46 -10.58 4.12
C ARG A 120 17.76 -9.76 4.18
N ARG A 121 17.90 -8.79 3.26
CA ARG A 121 18.98 -7.80 3.29
C ARG A 121 18.83 -6.88 4.51
N MET A 122 19.50 -7.24 5.59
CA MET A 122 19.66 -6.38 6.76
C MET A 122 20.59 -5.19 6.43
N PRO A 123 20.44 -4.03 7.12
CA PRO A 123 21.32 -2.89 6.93
C PRO A 123 22.77 -3.29 7.12
N ARG A 124 23.64 -2.69 6.31
CA ARG A 124 25.09 -2.98 6.37
C ARG A 124 25.59 -2.73 7.79
N LYS A 125 26.28 -3.73 8.37
CA LYS A 125 26.88 -3.66 9.71
C LYS A 125 27.71 -2.37 9.85
N GLY A 126 27.36 -1.52 10.81
CA GLY A 126 28.02 -0.22 11.06
C GLY A 126 27.35 1.02 10.43
N GLY A 127 26.30 0.87 9.63
CA GLY A 127 25.52 1.98 9.05
C GLY A 127 24.81 2.85 10.09
N ARG A 128 24.29 4.02 9.67
CA ARG A 128 23.50 4.90 10.56
C ARG A 128 22.20 4.19 11.00
N GLU A 129 21.54 3.50 10.09
CA GLU A 129 20.34 2.69 10.33
C GLU A 129 20.62 1.53 11.31
N ALA A 130 21.71 0.78 11.09
CA ALA A 130 22.13 -0.30 11.99
C ALA A 130 22.38 0.21 13.43
N ARG A 131 22.93 1.43 13.57
CA ARG A 131 23.15 2.08 14.87
C ARG A 131 21.85 2.60 15.50
N ALA A 132 20.89 3.04 14.69
CA ALA A 132 19.57 3.47 15.17
C ALA A 132 18.76 2.27 15.70
N LEU A 133 18.76 1.15 14.96
CA LEU A 133 18.17 -0.13 15.36
C LEU A 133 18.76 -0.65 16.68
N ALA A 134 20.10 -0.61 16.82
CA ALA A 134 20.80 -1.10 18.01
C ALA A 134 20.48 -0.33 19.30
N LYS A 135 19.97 0.90 19.19
CA LYS A 135 19.68 1.77 20.35
C LYS A 135 18.26 1.64 20.89
N GLY A 136 17.33 1.00 20.18
CA GLY A 136 15.94 0.79 20.63
C GLY A 136 15.10 2.05 20.91
N SER A 137 15.64 3.24 20.61
CA SER A 137 14.95 4.54 20.78
C SER A 137 13.70 4.65 19.88
N SER A 138 12.77 5.56 20.21
CA SER A 138 11.60 5.87 19.36
C SER A 138 11.98 6.14 17.90
N HIS A 139 13.05 6.91 17.68
CA HIS A 139 13.61 7.14 16.35
C HIS A 139 14.09 5.84 15.67
N GLY A 140 14.74 4.95 16.41
CA GLY A 140 15.20 3.65 15.90
C GLY A 140 14.04 2.71 15.54
N ARG A 141 12.94 2.77 16.27
CA ARG A 141 11.73 1.98 15.98
C ARG A 141 10.97 2.52 14.75
N ALA A 142 10.87 3.84 14.61
CA ALA A 142 10.32 4.47 13.40
C ALA A 142 11.15 4.12 12.14
N VAL A 143 12.49 4.12 12.26
CA VAL A 143 13.38 3.67 11.19
C VAL A 143 13.13 2.19 10.86
N ALA A 144 12.95 1.33 11.86
CA ALA A 144 12.64 -0.07 11.63
C ALA A 144 11.31 -0.23 10.87
N ALA A 145 10.23 0.44 11.32
CA ALA A 145 8.94 0.41 10.65
C ALA A 145 9.02 0.90 9.19
N GLY A 146 9.81 1.94 8.91
CA GLY A 146 10.04 2.44 7.55
C GLY A 146 10.73 1.41 6.66
N MET A 147 11.68 0.64 7.20
CA MET A 147 12.31 -0.45 6.45
C MET A 147 11.34 -1.60 6.14
N TRP A 148 10.39 -1.90 7.04
CA TRP A 148 9.35 -2.90 6.77
C TRP A 148 8.42 -2.45 5.65
N ALA A 149 7.98 -1.19 5.69
CA ALA A 149 7.20 -0.59 4.63
C ALA A 149 7.96 -0.62 3.30
N TRP A 150 9.24 -0.24 3.30
CA TRP A 150 10.06 -0.27 2.09
C TRP A 150 10.23 -1.67 1.51
N ALA A 151 10.46 -2.68 2.36
CA ALA A 151 10.59 -4.06 1.91
C ALA A 151 9.29 -4.64 1.33
N GLU A 152 8.12 -4.25 1.86
CA GLU A 152 6.83 -4.61 1.26
C GLU A 152 6.60 -3.85 -0.05
N TRP A 153 6.92 -2.55 -0.09
CA TRP A 153 6.86 -1.72 -1.28
C TRP A 153 7.66 -2.31 -2.45
N GLU A 154 8.95 -2.62 -2.23
CA GLU A 154 9.82 -3.18 -3.26
C GLU A 154 9.24 -4.48 -3.83
N ARG A 155 8.69 -5.32 -2.96
CA ARG A 155 8.09 -6.60 -3.36
C ARG A 155 6.78 -6.41 -4.10
N LEU A 156 5.92 -5.52 -3.63
CA LEU A 156 4.65 -5.21 -4.29
C LEU A 156 4.91 -4.65 -5.71
N VAL A 157 5.89 -3.76 -5.85
CA VAL A 157 6.34 -3.24 -7.16
C VAL A 157 6.90 -4.35 -8.05
N GLN A 158 7.75 -5.23 -7.50
CA GLN A 158 8.33 -6.34 -8.26
C GLN A 158 7.23 -7.28 -8.79
N LEU A 159 6.31 -7.71 -7.93
CA LEU A 159 5.26 -8.67 -8.29
C LEU A 159 4.24 -8.05 -9.24
N HIS A 160 3.89 -6.78 -9.03
CA HIS A 160 3.04 -6.05 -9.98
C HIS A 160 3.69 -5.96 -11.37
N ARG A 161 4.99 -5.63 -11.45
CA ARG A 161 5.72 -5.60 -12.73
C ARG A 161 5.82 -6.96 -13.41
N ALA A 162 5.82 -8.04 -12.63
CA ALA A 162 5.77 -9.41 -13.15
C ALA A 162 4.35 -9.82 -13.59
N GLY A 163 3.36 -8.94 -13.48
CA GLY A 163 1.98 -9.19 -13.91
C GLY A 163 1.18 -10.04 -12.93
N LEU A 164 1.68 -10.28 -11.70
CA LEU A 164 0.91 -10.99 -10.69
C LEU A 164 -0.29 -10.15 -10.25
N PRO A 165 -1.41 -10.79 -9.88
CA PRO A 165 -2.60 -10.09 -9.41
C PRO A 165 -2.41 -9.65 -7.96
N VAL A 166 -1.64 -8.58 -7.78
CA VAL A 166 -1.46 -7.85 -6.52
C VAL A 166 -2.08 -6.45 -6.64
N PRO A 167 -2.42 -5.77 -5.53
CA PRO A 167 -2.84 -4.38 -5.59
C PRO A 167 -1.77 -3.50 -6.26
N TYR A 168 -2.16 -2.63 -7.19
CA TYR A 168 -1.23 -1.68 -7.78
C TYR A 168 -0.58 -0.79 -6.69
N PRO A 169 0.76 -0.75 -6.57
CA PRO A 169 1.45 0.11 -5.61
C PRO A 169 1.45 1.56 -6.09
N VAL A 170 0.69 2.44 -5.43
CA VAL A 170 0.59 3.86 -5.83
C VAL A 170 1.81 4.64 -5.37
N GLN A 171 2.12 4.62 -4.08
CA GLN A 171 3.28 5.29 -3.52
C GLN A 171 3.66 4.74 -2.14
N ILE A 172 4.88 5.03 -1.71
CA ILE A 172 5.33 4.86 -0.32
C ILE A 172 5.82 6.20 0.23
N ASP A 173 5.42 6.52 1.45
CA ASP A 173 5.92 7.67 2.20
C ASP A 173 6.14 7.29 3.67
N GLY A 174 7.40 7.33 4.12
CA GLY A 174 7.80 6.89 5.45
C GLY A 174 7.38 5.44 5.76
N THR A 175 6.35 5.28 6.59
CA THR A 175 5.78 4.00 7.02
C THR A 175 4.41 3.71 6.41
N GLU A 176 3.96 4.50 5.45
CA GLU A 176 2.68 4.34 4.77
C GLU A 176 2.88 3.90 3.31
N ILE A 177 2.16 2.86 2.92
CA ILE A 177 2.03 2.46 1.51
C ILE A 177 0.60 2.75 1.06
N LEU A 178 0.45 3.58 0.04
CA LEU A 178 -0.80 3.72 -0.70
C LEU A 178 -0.81 2.72 -1.86
N MET A 179 -1.89 1.96 -1.99
CA MET A 179 -2.08 0.96 -3.02
C MET A 179 -3.53 0.94 -3.50
N GLU A 180 -3.78 0.27 -4.63
CA GLU A 180 -5.13 0.00 -5.15
C GLU A 180 -6.06 -0.48 -4.04
N LEU A 181 -7.18 0.21 -3.85
CA LEU A 181 -8.30 -0.37 -3.13
C LEU A 181 -8.97 -1.37 -4.08
N VAL A 182 -8.68 -2.65 -3.88
CA VAL A 182 -9.29 -3.72 -4.67
C VAL A 182 -10.79 -3.74 -4.35
N CYS A 183 -11.61 -3.40 -5.33
CA CYS A 183 -13.06 -3.36 -5.19
C CYS A 183 -13.74 -4.45 -6.02
N ASP A 184 -14.90 -4.88 -5.58
CA ASP A 184 -15.83 -5.66 -6.40
C ASP A 184 -16.49 -4.80 -7.50
N PRO A 185 -17.25 -5.40 -8.43
CA PRO A 185 -17.93 -4.66 -9.51
C PRO A 185 -18.93 -3.60 -9.03
N ASP A 186 -19.39 -3.67 -7.77
CA ASP A 186 -20.30 -2.70 -7.17
C ASP A 186 -19.54 -1.53 -6.49
N GLY A 187 -18.21 -1.51 -6.59
CA GLY A 187 -17.35 -0.46 -6.05
C GLY A 187 -17.11 -0.56 -4.53
N GLN A 188 -17.45 -1.70 -3.92
CA GLN A 188 -17.18 -1.97 -2.51
C GLN A 188 -15.84 -2.69 -2.35
N PRO A 189 -15.12 -2.51 -1.21
CA PRO A 189 -13.90 -3.27 -0.96
C PRO A 189 -14.12 -4.77 -1.11
N ALA A 190 -13.32 -5.42 -1.95
CA ALA A 190 -13.50 -6.81 -2.30
C ALA A 190 -13.43 -7.72 -1.06
N PRO A 191 -14.35 -8.68 -0.91
CA PRO A 191 -14.31 -9.61 0.21
C PRO A 191 -13.09 -10.54 0.11
N ARG A 192 -12.65 -11.04 1.26
CA ARG A 192 -11.68 -12.14 1.31
C ARG A 192 -12.31 -13.42 0.77
N LEU A 193 -11.50 -14.26 0.13
CA LEU A 193 -11.90 -15.57 -0.34
C LEU A 193 -12.59 -16.36 0.79
N SER A 194 -12.06 -16.34 2.02
CA SER A 194 -12.66 -17.02 3.18
C SER A 194 -14.11 -16.62 3.50
N ALA A 195 -14.48 -15.37 3.22
CA ALA A 195 -15.82 -14.83 3.41
C ALA A 195 -16.75 -15.13 2.22
N THR A 196 -16.22 -15.55 1.08
CA THR A 196 -17.00 -15.85 -0.13
C THR A 196 -17.55 -17.28 -0.13
N ARG A 197 -18.56 -17.50 -0.97
CA ARG A 197 -19.16 -18.81 -1.27
C ARG A 197 -19.36 -18.92 -2.79
N PRO A 198 -18.27 -19.05 -3.58
CA PRO A 198 -18.37 -19.10 -5.02
C PRO A 198 -19.13 -20.35 -5.47
N GLY A 199 -19.89 -20.24 -6.56
CA GLY A 199 -20.46 -21.40 -7.25
C GLY A 199 -19.36 -22.22 -7.95
N PRO A 200 -19.69 -23.41 -8.49
CA PRO A 200 -18.72 -24.32 -9.09
C PRO A 200 -17.85 -23.67 -10.18
N ASP A 201 -18.47 -22.99 -11.15
CA ASP A 201 -17.74 -22.40 -12.28
C ASP A 201 -16.75 -21.30 -11.84
N LEU A 202 -17.18 -20.45 -10.89
CA LEU A 202 -16.30 -19.43 -10.32
C LEU A 202 -15.21 -20.07 -9.45
N LEU A 203 -15.52 -21.14 -8.72
CA LEU A 203 -14.53 -21.85 -7.90
C LEU A 203 -13.42 -22.45 -8.78
N ASP A 204 -13.77 -23.05 -9.91
CA ASP A 204 -12.81 -23.59 -10.89
C ASP A 204 -11.96 -22.46 -11.49
N SER A 205 -12.57 -21.34 -11.89
CA SER A 205 -11.87 -20.15 -12.39
C SER A 205 -10.88 -19.57 -11.36
N LEU A 206 -11.31 -19.43 -10.11
CA LEU A 206 -10.45 -18.93 -9.03
C LEU A 206 -9.31 -19.91 -8.70
N TRP A 207 -9.53 -21.22 -8.84
CA TRP A 207 -8.46 -22.21 -8.68
C TRP A 207 -7.39 -22.08 -9.77
N GLN A 208 -7.80 -21.89 -11.03
CA GLN A 208 -6.87 -21.67 -12.12
C GLN A 208 -6.04 -20.40 -11.89
N GLN A 209 -6.71 -19.29 -11.56
CA GLN A 209 -6.03 -18.02 -11.24
C GLN A 209 -5.07 -18.16 -10.07
N LEU A 210 -5.44 -18.91 -9.02
CA LEU A 210 -4.57 -19.18 -7.88
C LEU A 210 -3.34 -20.00 -8.31
N THR A 211 -3.52 -21.01 -9.14
CA THR A 211 -2.43 -21.84 -9.68
C THR A 211 -1.44 -20.99 -10.46
N ASP A 212 -1.94 -20.15 -11.36
CA ASP A 212 -1.11 -19.23 -12.15
C ASP A 212 -0.40 -18.20 -11.24
N THR A 213 -1.10 -17.68 -10.23
CA THR A 213 -0.55 -16.72 -9.27
C THR A 213 0.57 -17.32 -8.44
N LEU A 214 0.39 -18.53 -7.90
CA LEU A 214 1.40 -19.23 -7.10
C LEU A 214 2.61 -19.64 -7.94
N THR A 215 2.36 -20.09 -9.17
CA THR A 215 3.42 -20.43 -10.12
C THR A 215 4.23 -19.19 -10.49
N GLY A 216 3.57 -18.07 -10.78
CA GLY A 216 4.23 -16.78 -11.04
C GLY A 216 5.00 -16.25 -9.83
N LEU A 217 4.48 -16.44 -8.61
CA LEU A 217 5.16 -16.04 -7.38
C LEU A 217 6.45 -16.84 -7.17
N ALA A 218 6.38 -18.16 -7.40
CA ALA A 218 7.52 -19.06 -7.32
C ALA A 218 8.56 -18.75 -8.42
N ALA A 219 8.12 -18.44 -9.64
CA ALA A 219 8.99 -17.98 -10.73
C ALA A 219 9.68 -16.64 -10.42
N CYS A 220 9.06 -15.79 -9.60
CA CYS A 220 9.70 -14.58 -9.06
C CYS A 220 10.70 -14.88 -7.92
N GLY A 221 10.88 -16.15 -7.53
CA GLY A 221 11.79 -16.59 -6.48
C GLY A 221 11.19 -16.55 -5.07
N TYR A 222 9.86 -16.49 -4.93
CA TYR A 222 9.22 -16.32 -3.62
C TYR A 222 8.17 -17.38 -3.31
N ALA A 223 8.10 -17.77 -2.04
CA ALA A 223 6.87 -18.25 -1.41
C ALA A 223 6.15 -17.07 -0.75
N HIS A 224 4.83 -17.14 -0.60
CA HIS A 224 4.10 -16.13 0.16
C HIS A 224 4.45 -16.22 1.66
N GLY A 225 4.67 -17.44 2.15
CA GLY A 225 5.07 -17.70 3.52
C GLY A 225 3.94 -17.71 4.53
N ASP A 226 2.71 -17.33 4.17
CA ASP A 226 1.53 -17.43 5.04
C ASP A 226 0.24 -17.43 4.20
N LEU A 227 0.27 -18.07 3.03
CA LEU A 227 -0.88 -18.01 2.14
C LEU A 227 -2.05 -18.80 2.71
N SER A 228 -3.22 -18.19 2.68
CA SER A 228 -4.50 -18.79 3.03
C SER A 228 -5.63 -18.02 2.36
N ALA A 229 -6.86 -18.54 2.45
CA ALA A 229 -8.04 -17.83 1.95
C ALA A 229 -8.33 -16.49 2.66
N TYR A 230 -7.60 -16.14 3.73
CA TYR A 230 -7.69 -14.83 4.36
C TYR A 230 -6.80 -13.78 3.70
N ASN A 231 -5.81 -14.20 2.91
CA ASN A 231 -4.84 -13.35 2.21
C ASN A 231 -5.11 -13.29 0.69
N LEU A 232 -6.31 -13.73 0.29
CA LEU A 232 -6.83 -13.66 -1.08
C LEU A 232 -8.10 -12.84 -1.07
N LEU A 233 -8.21 -11.86 -1.97
CA LEU A 233 -9.42 -11.08 -2.23
C LEU A 233 -10.09 -11.59 -3.51
N VAL A 234 -11.42 -11.48 -3.58
CA VAL A 234 -12.22 -11.86 -4.75
C VAL A 234 -13.01 -10.64 -5.21
N ALA A 235 -12.54 -9.98 -6.26
CA ALA A 235 -13.17 -8.82 -6.90
C ALA A 235 -14.01 -9.29 -8.09
N GLY A 236 -15.25 -9.70 -7.82
CA GLY A 236 -16.09 -10.36 -8.82
C GLY A 236 -15.47 -11.71 -9.22
N GLU A 237 -14.92 -11.78 -10.43
CA GLU A 237 -14.23 -12.97 -10.95
C GLU A 237 -12.71 -12.93 -10.77
N ARG A 238 -12.14 -11.79 -10.34
CA ARG A 238 -10.68 -11.60 -10.20
C ARG A 238 -10.20 -12.00 -8.81
N LEU A 239 -9.24 -12.91 -8.75
CA LEU A 239 -8.49 -13.24 -7.54
C LEU A 239 -7.31 -12.27 -7.39
N VAL A 240 -7.12 -11.70 -6.18
CA VAL A 240 -5.98 -10.82 -5.88
C VAL A 240 -5.29 -11.28 -4.60
N ILE A 241 -3.97 -11.43 -4.63
CA ILE A 241 -3.17 -11.79 -3.45
C ILE A 241 -2.72 -10.54 -2.70
N ILE A 242 -2.86 -10.56 -1.37
CA ILE A 242 -2.52 -9.44 -0.48
C ILE A 242 -1.65 -9.90 0.68
N ASP A 243 -1.08 -8.94 1.40
CA ASP A 243 -0.26 -9.17 2.60
C ASP A 243 1.02 -9.96 2.31
N LEU A 244 1.87 -9.37 1.48
CA LEU A 244 3.18 -9.88 1.09
C LEU A 244 4.38 -9.54 2.00
N PRO A 245 4.27 -8.90 3.20
CA PRO A 245 5.46 -8.62 4.00
C PRO A 245 6.10 -9.89 4.57
N GLN A 246 5.48 -11.05 4.46
CA GLN A 246 6.04 -12.34 4.90
C GLN A 246 6.59 -13.20 3.77
N ALA A 247 6.61 -12.69 2.53
CA ALA A 247 7.16 -13.44 1.41
C ALA A 247 8.60 -13.87 1.69
N VAL A 248 8.86 -15.15 1.43
CA VAL A 248 10.10 -15.86 1.74
C VAL A 248 10.82 -16.12 0.43
N ASP A 249 12.10 -15.75 0.38
CA ASP A 249 12.98 -16.06 -0.75
C ASP A 249 13.23 -17.57 -0.81
N LEU A 250 12.89 -18.20 -1.93
CA LEU A 250 12.96 -19.66 -2.10
C LEU A 250 14.39 -20.20 -2.08
N VAL A 251 15.38 -19.37 -2.44
CA VAL A 251 16.78 -19.77 -2.58
C VAL A 251 17.59 -19.36 -1.36
N ALA A 252 17.41 -18.13 -0.89
CA ALA A 252 18.16 -17.59 0.23
C ALA A 252 17.70 -18.12 1.59
N ASN A 253 16.46 -18.62 1.68
CA ASN A 253 15.93 -19.19 2.91
C ASN A 253 16.04 -20.73 2.89
N PRO A 254 16.72 -21.38 3.85
CA PRO A 254 16.83 -22.83 3.91
C PRO A 254 15.49 -23.57 3.96
N ARG A 255 14.43 -22.88 4.40
CA ARG A 255 13.06 -23.41 4.54
C ARG A 255 12.11 -22.89 3.46
N GLY A 256 12.62 -22.21 2.42
CA GLY A 256 11.79 -21.61 1.36
C GLY A 256 10.82 -22.60 0.73
N MET A 257 11.29 -23.82 0.43
CA MET A 257 10.46 -24.89 -0.13
C MET A 257 9.39 -25.40 0.82
N GLU A 258 9.65 -25.44 2.13
CA GLU A 258 8.64 -25.79 3.14
C GLU A 258 7.53 -24.76 3.20
N PHE A 259 7.87 -23.47 3.09
CA PHE A 259 6.89 -22.39 3.04
C PHE A 259 6.02 -22.48 1.79
N LEU A 260 6.63 -22.72 0.62
CA LEU A 260 5.88 -22.88 -0.63
C LEU A 260 4.92 -24.08 -0.57
N HIS A 261 5.38 -25.22 -0.07
CA HIS A 261 4.54 -26.41 0.10
C HIS A 261 3.37 -26.15 1.05
N ARG A 262 3.63 -25.47 2.17
CA ARG A 262 2.59 -25.09 3.13
C ARG A 262 1.56 -24.14 2.51
N ASP A 263 2.01 -23.15 1.75
CA ASP A 263 1.12 -22.23 1.03
C ASP A 263 0.16 -23.02 0.12
N CYS A 264 0.69 -23.95 -0.69
CA CYS A 264 -0.09 -24.81 -1.58
C CYS A 264 -1.12 -25.65 -0.81
N ARG A 265 -0.71 -26.30 0.28
CA ARG A 265 -1.60 -27.13 1.11
C ARG A 265 -2.72 -26.33 1.75
N ASN A 266 -2.43 -25.13 2.26
CA ASN A 266 -3.41 -24.28 2.92
C ASN A 266 -4.53 -23.86 1.96
N VAL A 267 -4.16 -23.40 0.76
CA VAL A 267 -5.16 -22.96 -0.22
C VAL A 267 -5.90 -24.15 -0.83
N ALA A 268 -5.20 -25.22 -1.20
CA ALA A 268 -5.82 -26.45 -1.70
C ALA A 268 -6.84 -27.02 -0.71
N GLY A 269 -6.52 -27.03 0.58
CA GLY A 269 -7.44 -27.47 1.63
C GLY A 269 -8.73 -26.64 1.69
N TRP A 270 -8.64 -25.31 1.48
CA TRP A 270 -9.82 -24.45 1.45
C TRP A 270 -10.72 -24.71 0.23
N PHE A 271 -10.12 -24.94 -0.94
CA PHE A 271 -10.82 -25.25 -2.20
C PHE A 271 -11.46 -26.64 -2.15
N ALA A 272 -10.74 -27.64 -1.64
CA ALA A 272 -11.26 -28.99 -1.43
C ALA A 272 -12.48 -29.01 -0.49
N ALA A 273 -12.46 -28.20 0.58
CA ALA A 273 -13.60 -28.04 1.49
C ALA A 273 -14.84 -27.41 0.81
N ARG A 274 -14.71 -26.85 -0.39
CA ARG A 274 -15.79 -26.28 -1.22
C ARG A 274 -16.14 -27.14 -2.44
N GLY A 275 -15.58 -28.34 -2.54
CA GLY A 275 -15.89 -29.30 -3.59
C GLY A 275 -15.00 -29.22 -4.82
N HIS A 276 -13.98 -28.36 -4.83
CA HIS A 276 -12.96 -28.37 -5.88
C HIS A 276 -12.06 -29.60 -5.75
N ARG A 277 -11.58 -30.15 -6.86
CA ARG A 277 -10.77 -31.39 -6.88
C ARG A 277 -9.25 -31.17 -7.03
N GLY A 278 -8.83 -29.91 -6.97
CA GLY A 278 -7.43 -29.52 -7.10
C GLY A 278 -6.55 -30.16 -6.04
N ASP A 279 -5.41 -30.68 -6.47
CA ASP A 279 -4.45 -31.37 -5.63
C ASP A 279 -3.32 -30.45 -5.16
N ALA A 280 -2.98 -30.52 -3.87
CA ALA A 280 -1.97 -29.66 -3.26
C ALA A 280 -0.56 -29.99 -3.74
N GLU A 281 -0.27 -31.26 -3.99
CA GLU A 281 1.06 -31.73 -4.39
C GLU A 281 1.29 -31.45 -5.88
N GLU A 282 0.26 -31.55 -6.71
CA GLU A 282 0.29 -31.08 -8.10
C GLU A 282 0.54 -29.57 -8.20
N LEU A 283 -0.20 -28.77 -7.42
CA LEU A 283 0.00 -27.32 -7.33
C LEU A 283 1.43 -26.99 -6.89
N PHE A 284 1.95 -27.69 -5.87
CA PHE A 284 3.32 -27.51 -5.42
C PHE A 284 4.33 -27.90 -6.51
N ALA A 285 4.13 -29.02 -7.20
CA ALA A 285 5.02 -29.46 -8.28
C ALA A 285 5.09 -28.42 -9.41
N HIS A 286 3.95 -27.84 -9.81
CA HIS A 286 3.91 -26.75 -10.80
C HIS A 286 4.69 -25.51 -10.32
N ALA A 287 4.49 -25.10 -9.06
CA ALA A 287 5.20 -23.95 -8.50
C ALA A 287 6.72 -24.19 -8.42
N VAL A 288 7.15 -25.39 -8.02
CA VAL A 288 8.57 -25.76 -7.97
C VAL A 288 9.20 -25.77 -9.36
N ALA A 289 8.50 -26.34 -10.35
CA ALA A 289 8.98 -26.39 -11.73
C ALA A 289 9.14 -25.00 -12.37
N ALA A 290 8.43 -23.99 -11.86
CA ALA A 290 8.57 -22.61 -12.31
C ALA A 290 9.67 -21.83 -11.57
N ALA A 291 10.08 -22.28 -10.38
CA ALA A 291 11.11 -21.63 -9.57
C ALA A 291 12.55 -21.92 -10.03
N PHE A 292 12.78 -23.01 -10.78
CA PHE A 292 14.09 -23.53 -11.18
C PHE A 292 14.11 -24.00 -12.63
#